data_AF-A0A4R4ZEV2-F1
#
_entry.id   AF-A0A4R4ZEV2-F1
#
_cell.length_a   1.000
_cell.length_b   1.000
_cell.length_c   1.000
_cell.angle_alpha   90.00
_cell.angle_beta   90.00
_cell.angle_gamma   90.00
#
_symmetry.space_group_name_H-M   'P 1'
#
loop_
_entity.id
_entity.type
_entity.pdbx_description
1 polymer ?
#
loop_
_entity_poly.entity_id
_entity_poly.type
_entity_poly.pdbx_seq_one_letter_code
_entity_poly.pdbx_strand_id
1 'polypeptide(L)'
;MFDITRQVTSVQRVVSQHSVVGGAQVSVLLRRNYAAPIEELWRALTEPDRLRRWFLPITGELREGGRYQFEGNAGGQILRCAAPRLVKITFGDSVLELRLAETDDGTGLEMMHSVPMEPISSGAGALFVGPGWDVDLLGLDRYLRGEHVPGWENSAAVQEFSRQVIKAWAAATADSGTADGDQIADGVAAASARFTPDLDQTTA
;
A
#
# COMPACT_ATOMS: atom_id res chain seq x y z
N MET A 1 20.80 5.84 5.44
CA MET A 1 19.44 6.30 5.81
C MET A 1 18.85 6.95 4.58
N PHE A 2 17.61 6.61 4.19
CA PHE A 2 16.95 7.23 3.05
C PHE A 2 16.37 8.59 3.43
N ASP A 3 16.18 9.47 2.45
CA ASP A 3 15.55 10.78 2.67
C ASP A 3 14.04 10.60 2.88
N ILE A 4 13.59 10.70 4.14
CA ILE A 4 12.19 10.49 4.54
C ILE A 4 11.27 11.49 3.85
N THR A 5 11.63 12.78 3.82
CA THR A 5 10.79 13.84 3.23
C THR A 5 10.59 13.59 1.74
N ARG A 6 11.66 13.23 1.03
CA ARG A 6 11.57 12.85 -0.38
C ARG A 6 10.68 11.63 -0.60
N GLN A 7 10.81 10.60 0.25
CA GLN A 7 10.03 9.37 0.09
C GLN A 7 8.54 9.62 0.35
N VAL A 8 8.18 10.41 1.37
CA VAL A 8 6.77 10.76 1.67
C VAL A 8 6.13 11.51 0.51
N THR A 9 6.85 12.48 -0.08
CA THR A 9 6.36 13.32 -1.18
C THR A 9 6.40 12.62 -2.55
N SER A 10 7.12 11.51 -2.69
CA SER A 10 7.16 10.70 -3.92
C SER A 10 5.86 9.93 -4.19
N VAL A 11 4.92 9.93 -3.25
CA VAL A 11 3.65 9.20 -3.34
C VAL A 11 2.49 10.19 -3.27
N GLN A 12 1.65 10.21 -4.31
CA GLN A 12 0.34 10.85 -4.23
C GLN A 12 -0.65 9.90 -3.58
N ARG A 13 -1.45 10.40 -2.64
CA ARG A 13 -2.46 9.63 -1.89
C ARG A 13 -3.83 10.24 -2.14
N VAL A 14 -4.81 9.38 -2.42
CA VAL A 14 -6.21 9.78 -2.54
C VAL A 14 -7.06 8.80 -1.76
N VAL A 15 -8.01 9.33 -1.00
CA VAL A 15 -9.06 8.55 -0.32
C VAL A 15 -10.37 8.83 -1.05
N SER A 16 -11.13 7.78 -1.31
CA SER A 16 -12.48 7.90 -1.86
C SER A 16 -13.42 6.90 -1.19
N GLN A 17 -14.70 7.27 -1.13
CA GLN A 17 -15.77 6.39 -0.68
C GLN A 17 -16.78 6.22 -1.79
N HIS A 18 -17.19 4.97 -2.02
CA HIS A 18 -18.14 4.63 -3.08
C HIS A 18 -19.22 3.70 -2.54
N SER A 19 -20.47 3.94 -2.93
CA SER A 19 -21.54 2.97 -2.75
C SER A 19 -21.35 1.81 -3.73
N VAL A 20 -21.52 0.58 -3.24
CA VAL A 20 -21.47 -0.65 -4.03
C VAL A 20 -22.70 -1.50 -3.77
N VAL A 21 -22.97 -2.46 -4.65
CA VAL A 21 -24.01 -3.46 -4.39
C VAL A 21 -23.63 -4.22 -3.13
N GLY A 22 -24.45 -4.12 -2.08
CA GLY A 22 -24.19 -4.76 -0.78
C GLY A 22 -23.55 -3.85 0.29
N GLY A 23 -23.34 -2.56 0.03
CA GLY A 23 -22.91 -1.61 1.07
C GLY A 23 -22.13 -0.41 0.52
N ALA A 24 -21.11 0.00 1.26
CA ALA A 24 -20.15 1.01 0.84
C ALA A 24 -18.73 0.46 0.95
N GLN A 25 -17.79 1.07 0.23
CA GLN A 25 -16.37 0.76 0.29
C GLN A 25 -15.55 2.03 0.39
N VAL A 26 -14.43 1.94 1.11
CA VAL A 26 -13.38 2.97 1.12
C VAL A 26 -12.26 2.47 0.21
N SER A 27 -11.77 3.34 -0.67
CA SER A 27 -10.63 3.05 -1.52
C SER A 27 -9.48 3.98 -1.18
N VAL A 28 -8.29 3.39 -1.02
CA VAL A 28 -7.03 4.12 -0.97
C VAL A 28 -6.33 3.96 -2.31
N LEU A 29 -5.91 5.08 -2.89
CA LEU A 29 -5.14 5.12 -4.12
C LEU A 29 -3.77 5.73 -3.83
N LEU A 30 -2.72 5.00 -4.15
CA LEU A 30 -1.34 5.45 -4.11
C LEU A 30 -0.83 5.55 -5.55
N ARG A 31 -0.21 6.68 -5.90
CA ARG A 31 0.52 6.81 -7.17
C ARG A 31 1.98 7.11 -6.91
N ARG A 32 2.87 6.39 -7.57
CA ARG A 32 4.31 6.56 -7.44
C ARG A 32 5.02 6.25 -8.76
N ASN A 33 6.04 7.05 -9.09
CA ASN A 33 6.93 6.76 -10.21
C ASN A 33 8.17 6.01 -9.73
N TYR A 34 8.57 5.01 -10.50
CA TYR A 34 9.77 4.21 -10.29
C TYR A 34 10.74 4.42 -11.45
N ALA A 35 12.01 4.64 -11.13
CA ALA A 35 13.10 4.75 -12.09
C ALA A 35 13.52 3.36 -12.62
N ALA A 36 12.56 2.62 -13.16
CA ALA A 36 12.72 1.29 -13.72
C ALA A 36 11.82 1.13 -14.96
N PRO A 37 12.26 0.36 -15.99
CA PRO A 37 11.40 0.00 -17.11
C PRO A 37 10.16 -0.78 -16.67
N ILE A 38 9.06 -0.66 -17.42
CA ILE A 38 7.77 -1.28 -17.07
C ILE A 38 7.88 -2.80 -16.91
N GLU A 39 8.69 -3.44 -17.74
CA GLU A 39 8.95 -4.89 -17.65
C GLU A 39 9.66 -5.28 -16.36
N GLU A 40 10.58 -4.47 -15.85
CA GLU A 40 11.29 -4.75 -14.61
C GLU A 40 10.38 -4.56 -13.40
N LEU A 41 9.59 -3.47 -13.38
CA LEU A 41 8.60 -3.24 -12.34
C LEU A 41 7.51 -4.34 -12.35
N TRP A 42 7.05 -4.74 -13.53
CA TRP A 42 6.08 -5.82 -13.69
C TRP A 42 6.60 -7.13 -13.09
N ARG A 43 7.83 -7.54 -13.45
CA ARG A 43 8.45 -8.74 -12.90
C ARG A 43 8.63 -8.66 -11.39
N ALA A 44 9.00 -7.51 -10.85
CA ALA A 44 9.11 -7.30 -9.41
C ALA A 44 7.78 -7.48 -8.66
N LEU A 45 6.65 -7.18 -9.33
CA LEU A 45 5.30 -7.31 -8.79
C LEU A 45 4.68 -8.71 -9.01
N THR A 46 5.07 -9.44 -10.07
CA THR A 46 4.36 -10.66 -10.49
C THR A 46 5.20 -11.95 -10.44
N GLU A 47 6.53 -11.89 -10.48
CA GLU A 47 7.37 -13.09 -10.39
C GLU A 47 7.58 -13.46 -8.91
N PRO A 48 7.19 -14.67 -8.45
CA PRO A 48 7.25 -15.06 -7.03
C PRO A 48 8.65 -14.92 -6.40
N ASP A 49 9.68 -15.31 -7.15
CA ASP A 49 11.08 -15.27 -6.69
C ASP A 49 11.61 -13.84 -6.52
N ARG A 50 10.96 -12.86 -7.16
CA ARG A 50 11.26 -11.43 -7.02
C ARG A 50 10.38 -10.79 -5.96
N LEU A 51 9.08 -11.07 -5.98
CA LEU A 51 8.10 -10.50 -5.05
C LEU A 51 8.46 -10.82 -3.60
N ARG A 52 8.87 -12.07 -3.33
CA ARG A 52 9.29 -12.50 -1.97
C ARG A 52 10.53 -11.78 -1.43
N ARG A 53 11.26 -11.03 -2.26
CA ARG A 53 12.48 -10.32 -1.85
C ARG A 53 12.19 -8.99 -1.19
N TRP A 54 10.99 -8.43 -1.36
CA TRP A 54 10.64 -7.10 -0.84
C TRP A 54 9.24 -7.02 -0.23
N PHE A 55 8.36 -7.99 -0.51
CA PHE A 55 7.02 -8.08 0.07
C PHE A 55 6.88 -9.39 0.86
N LEU A 56 6.11 -10.36 0.35
CA LEU A 56 5.84 -11.64 1.00
C LEU A 56 5.96 -12.81 0.02
N PRO A 57 6.36 -14.01 0.48
CA PRO A 57 6.23 -15.22 -0.32
C PRO A 57 4.78 -15.47 -0.73
N ILE A 58 4.60 -15.91 -1.97
CA ILE A 58 3.29 -16.19 -2.56
C ILE A 58 3.26 -17.61 -3.13
N THR A 59 2.14 -18.31 -2.94
CA THR A 59 1.89 -19.65 -3.48
C THR A 59 0.53 -19.73 -4.16
N GLY A 60 0.32 -20.74 -5.02
CA GLY A 60 -0.96 -21.01 -5.69
C GLY A 60 -0.89 -21.00 -7.22
N GLU A 61 -2.05 -20.81 -7.85
CA GLU A 61 -2.20 -20.74 -9.31
C GLU A 61 -2.09 -19.29 -9.78
N LEU A 62 -0.88 -18.85 -10.10
CA LEU A 62 -0.57 -17.44 -10.42
C LEU A 62 -0.89 -17.07 -11.87
N ARG A 63 -2.16 -17.21 -12.24
CA ARG A 63 -2.73 -16.87 -13.54
C ARG A 63 -4.14 -16.33 -13.36
N GLU A 64 -4.67 -15.62 -14.36
CA GLU A 64 -6.06 -15.15 -14.32
C GLU A 64 -7.04 -16.31 -14.02
N GLY A 65 -7.97 -16.06 -13.11
CA GLY A 65 -8.92 -17.03 -12.56
C GLY A 65 -8.38 -17.92 -11.45
N GLY A 66 -7.06 -18.01 -11.26
CA GLY A 66 -6.41 -18.84 -10.25
C GLY A 66 -6.47 -18.24 -8.84
N ARG A 67 -6.29 -19.08 -7.83
CA ARG A 67 -6.23 -18.68 -6.42
C ARG A 67 -4.79 -18.64 -5.91
N TYR A 68 -4.51 -17.71 -5.01
CA TYR A 68 -3.20 -17.52 -4.41
C TYR A 68 -3.29 -17.31 -2.90
N GLN A 69 -2.14 -17.43 -2.23
CA GLN A 69 -1.98 -17.16 -0.80
C GLN A 69 -0.63 -16.49 -0.54
N PHE A 70 -0.63 -15.34 0.15
CA PHE A 70 0.58 -14.78 0.76
C PHE A 70 0.83 -15.45 2.12
N GLU A 71 2.09 -15.81 2.40
CA GLU A 71 2.44 -16.40 3.70
C GLU A 71 2.17 -15.43 4.85
N GLY A 72 1.42 -15.88 5.86
CA GLY A 72 1.09 -15.07 7.05
C GLY A 72 0.17 -13.88 6.78
N ASN A 73 -0.43 -13.77 5.59
CA ASN A 73 -1.26 -12.63 5.18
C ASN A 73 -2.48 -13.09 4.35
N ALA A 74 -3.13 -12.18 3.63
CA ALA A 74 -4.32 -12.47 2.86
C ALA A 74 -4.03 -13.36 1.63
N GLY A 75 -4.98 -14.25 1.34
CA GLY A 75 -5.08 -14.94 0.05
C GLY A 75 -6.20 -14.35 -0.80
N GLY A 76 -6.37 -14.87 -2.01
CA GLY A 76 -7.40 -14.38 -2.90
C GLY A 76 -7.43 -15.07 -4.26
N GLN A 77 -8.13 -14.44 -5.19
CA GLN A 77 -8.22 -14.85 -6.58
C GLN A 77 -7.65 -13.76 -7.48
N ILE A 78 -6.93 -14.17 -8.53
CA ILE A 78 -6.48 -13.28 -9.59
C ILE A 78 -7.68 -13.05 -10.53
N LEU A 79 -8.27 -11.87 -10.42
CA LEU A 79 -9.45 -11.48 -11.19
C LEU A 79 -9.09 -11.10 -12.62
N ARG A 80 -7.99 -10.36 -12.80
CA ARG A 80 -7.46 -9.97 -14.11
C ARG A 80 -5.93 -9.89 -14.08
N CYS A 81 -5.30 -10.35 -15.14
CA CYS A 81 -3.85 -10.21 -15.34
C CYS A 81 -3.55 -9.91 -16.81
N ALA A 82 -3.26 -8.64 -17.12
CA ALA A 82 -2.92 -8.17 -18.45
C ALA A 82 -1.51 -7.56 -18.43
N ALA A 83 -0.51 -8.41 -18.66
CA ALA A 83 0.88 -7.99 -18.66
C ALA A 83 1.20 -6.96 -19.76
N PRO A 84 2.11 -6.00 -19.51
CA PRO A 84 2.73 -5.64 -18.23
C PRO A 84 1.99 -4.51 -17.49
N ARG A 85 0.67 -4.35 -17.69
CA ARG A 85 -0.05 -3.11 -17.37
C ARG A 85 -1.07 -3.23 -16.24
N LEU A 86 -1.62 -4.40 -15.98
CA LEU A 86 -2.72 -4.55 -15.02
C LEU A 86 -2.69 -5.88 -14.27
N VAL A 87 -2.73 -5.81 -12.95
CA VAL A 87 -3.11 -6.93 -12.08
C VAL A 87 -4.28 -6.50 -11.21
N LYS A 88 -5.33 -7.30 -11.16
CA LYS A 88 -6.46 -7.12 -10.23
C LYS A 88 -6.69 -8.41 -9.48
N ILE A 89 -6.73 -8.33 -8.16
CA ILE A 89 -6.90 -9.49 -7.27
C ILE A 89 -7.94 -9.18 -6.19
N THR A 90 -8.62 -10.21 -5.68
CA THR A 90 -9.20 -10.10 -4.33
C THR A 90 -8.09 -10.25 -3.29
N PHE A 91 -8.21 -9.62 -2.13
CA PHE A 91 -7.22 -9.66 -1.06
C PHE A 91 -7.95 -9.87 0.28
N GLY A 92 -8.24 -11.13 0.62
CA GLY A 92 -9.28 -11.44 1.60
C GLY A 92 -10.64 -10.97 1.07
N ASP A 93 -11.35 -10.15 1.84
CA ASP A 93 -12.67 -9.61 1.48
C ASP A 93 -12.60 -8.28 0.70
N SER A 94 -11.39 -7.80 0.40
CA SER A 94 -11.16 -6.56 -0.36
C SER A 94 -10.68 -6.82 -1.79
N VAL A 95 -10.48 -5.75 -2.56
CA VAL A 95 -9.94 -5.80 -3.93
C VAL A 95 -8.72 -4.90 -4.06
N LEU A 96 -7.63 -5.45 -4.59
CA LEU A 96 -6.39 -4.72 -4.91
C LEU A 96 -6.20 -4.68 -6.42
N GLU A 97 -5.89 -3.50 -6.96
CA GLU A 97 -5.67 -3.27 -8.38
C GLU A 97 -4.40 -2.45 -8.61
N LEU A 98 -3.49 -2.99 -9.41
CA LEU A 98 -2.24 -2.36 -9.80
C LEU A 98 -2.30 -2.01 -11.29
N ARG A 99 -2.09 -0.74 -11.64
CA ARG A 99 -1.94 -0.27 -13.02
C ARG A 99 -0.55 0.30 -13.25
N LEU A 100 0.09 -0.11 -14.34
CA LEU A 100 1.40 0.38 -14.74
C LEU A 100 1.28 1.15 -16.07
N ALA A 101 1.95 2.29 -16.12
CA ALA A 101 2.10 3.10 -17.32
C ALA A 101 3.55 3.55 -17.47
N GLU A 102 4.04 3.55 -18.71
CA GLU A 102 5.34 4.14 -19.02
C GLU A 102 5.25 5.66 -18.81
N THR A 103 6.34 6.22 -18.34
CA THR A 103 6.55 7.65 -18.12
C THR A 103 7.91 8.03 -18.71
N ASP A 104 8.17 9.32 -18.89
CA ASP A 104 9.45 9.78 -19.45
C ASP A 104 10.68 9.30 -18.63
N ASP A 105 10.51 9.14 -17.31
CA ASP A 105 11.59 8.80 -16.37
C ASP A 105 11.50 7.36 -15.82
N GLY A 106 10.68 6.49 -16.42
CA GLY A 106 10.51 5.11 -15.98
C GLY A 106 9.05 4.65 -16.02
N THR A 107 8.53 4.17 -14.89
CA THR A 107 7.17 3.60 -14.83
C THR A 107 6.36 4.19 -13.68
N GLY A 108 5.17 4.68 -13.99
CA GLY A 108 4.16 5.06 -13.01
C GLY A 108 3.36 3.84 -12.56
N LEU A 109 3.28 3.64 -11.24
CA LEU A 109 2.40 2.68 -10.59
C LEU A 109 1.22 3.41 -9.96
N GLU A 110 0.01 2.99 -10.30
CA GLU A 110 -1.19 3.27 -9.52
C GLU A 110 -1.60 2.01 -8.77
N MET A 111 -1.67 2.08 -7.45
CA MET A 111 -2.14 1.00 -6.57
C MET A 111 -3.43 1.45 -5.90
N MET A 112 -4.53 0.76 -6.18
CA MET A 112 -5.83 1.01 -5.56
C MET A 112 -6.24 -0.19 -4.71
N HIS A 113 -6.49 0.03 -3.43
CA HIS A 113 -7.02 -0.97 -2.51
C HIS A 113 -8.40 -0.53 -2.03
N SER A 114 -9.43 -1.28 -2.42
CA SER A 114 -10.84 -1.02 -2.10
C SER A 114 -11.31 -2.00 -1.03
N VAL A 115 -11.64 -1.49 0.15
CA VAL A 115 -12.02 -2.27 1.34
C VAL A 115 -13.50 -2.02 1.66
N PRO A 116 -14.30 -3.06 1.93
CA PRO A 116 -15.68 -2.89 2.41
C PRO A 116 -15.75 -2.06 3.71
N MET A 117 -16.78 -1.22 3.82
CA MET A 117 -17.05 -0.40 5.01
C MET A 117 -17.66 -1.18 6.18
N GLU A 118 -18.05 -2.43 6.01
CA GLU A 118 -18.31 -3.29 7.17
C GLU A 118 -17.09 -4.17 7.36
N PRO A 119 -16.28 -3.98 8.43
CA PRO A 119 -16.56 -3.31 9.71
C PRO A 119 -16.03 -1.85 9.88
N ILE A 120 -15.54 -1.21 8.82
CA ILE A 120 -14.93 0.14 8.84
C ILE A 120 -15.99 1.26 8.74
N SER A 121 -16.32 1.91 9.86
CA SER A 121 -17.43 2.87 9.97
C SER A 121 -17.28 4.21 9.21
N SER A 122 -16.09 4.53 8.66
CA SER A 122 -15.87 5.78 7.90
C SER A 122 -14.65 5.71 6.97
N GLY A 123 -14.40 6.79 6.21
CA GLY A 123 -13.18 6.99 5.42
C GLY A 123 -11.87 6.88 6.20
N ALA A 124 -11.91 7.00 7.54
CA ALA A 124 -10.75 6.78 8.41
C ALA A 124 -10.18 5.36 8.30
N GLY A 125 -10.93 4.41 7.71
CA GLY A 125 -10.42 3.14 7.18
C GLY A 125 -9.12 3.24 6.40
N ALA A 126 -8.93 4.34 5.67
CA ALA A 126 -7.70 4.61 4.92
C ALA A 126 -6.45 4.58 5.78
N LEU A 127 -6.52 5.03 7.04
CA LEU A 127 -5.39 5.07 7.98
C LEU A 127 -4.98 3.67 8.48
N PHE A 128 -5.84 2.66 8.37
CA PHE A 128 -5.52 1.29 8.75
C PHE A 128 -4.72 0.54 7.66
N VAL A 129 -4.94 0.89 6.38
CA VAL A 129 -4.34 0.17 5.24
C VAL A 129 -3.29 0.98 4.49
N GLY A 130 -3.51 2.29 4.33
CA GLY A 130 -2.68 3.17 3.53
C GLY A 130 -1.21 3.23 3.97
N PRO A 131 -0.91 3.48 5.27
CA PRO A 131 0.47 3.56 5.73
C PRO A 131 1.29 2.27 5.51
N GLY A 132 0.65 1.10 5.59
CA GLY A 132 1.30 -0.18 5.28
C GLY A 132 1.76 -0.24 3.83
N TRP A 133 0.88 0.13 2.89
CA TRP A 133 1.23 0.18 1.48
C TRP A 133 2.37 1.16 1.17
N ASP A 134 2.44 2.29 1.86
CA ASP A 134 3.58 3.22 1.71
C ASP A 134 4.92 2.59 2.11
N VAL A 135 4.95 1.78 3.17
CA VAL A 135 6.14 1.04 3.58
C VAL A 135 6.51 -0.01 2.52
N ASP A 136 5.52 -0.75 1.99
CA ASP A 136 5.73 -1.74 0.94
C ASP A 136 6.25 -1.08 -0.36
N LEU A 137 5.67 0.04 -0.79
CA LEU A 137 6.10 0.78 -1.97
C LEU A 137 7.50 1.39 -1.81
N LEU A 138 7.89 1.77 -0.59
CA LEU A 138 9.26 2.14 -0.25
C LEU A 138 10.20 0.92 -0.35
N GLY A 139 9.79 -0.23 0.15
CA GLY A 139 10.52 -1.50 0.01
C GLY A 139 10.77 -1.87 -1.46
N LEU A 140 9.76 -1.70 -2.31
CA LEU A 140 9.87 -1.91 -3.76
C LEU A 140 10.87 -0.95 -4.42
N ASP A 141 10.87 0.34 -4.06
CA ASP A 141 11.86 1.30 -4.60
C ASP A 141 13.28 0.92 -4.19
N ARG A 142 13.47 0.52 -2.93
CA ARG A 142 14.77 0.05 -2.44
C ARG A 142 15.21 -1.23 -3.15
N TYR A 143 14.30 -2.17 -3.35
CA TYR A 143 14.55 -3.40 -4.10
C TYR A 143 15.00 -3.13 -5.53
N LEU A 144 14.28 -2.27 -6.26
CA LEU A 144 14.60 -1.91 -7.65
C LEU A 144 15.95 -1.18 -7.77
N ARG A 145 16.39 -0.48 -6.71
CA ARG A 145 17.72 0.16 -6.63
C ARG A 145 18.84 -0.79 -6.18
N GLY A 146 18.51 -2.04 -5.84
CA GLY A 146 19.48 -2.98 -5.27
C GLY A 146 19.88 -2.67 -3.83
N GLU A 147 19.09 -1.89 -3.10
CA GLU A 147 19.34 -1.43 -1.74
C GLU A 147 18.49 -2.16 -0.67
N HIS A 148 17.87 -3.28 -1.01
CA HIS A 148 17.01 -4.01 -0.09
C HIS A 148 17.82 -4.65 1.05
N VAL A 149 17.35 -4.49 2.28
CA VAL A 149 17.96 -5.03 3.50
C VAL A 149 16.90 -5.83 4.25
N PRO A 150 17.07 -7.14 4.51
CA PRO A 150 16.09 -7.91 5.26
C PRO A 150 15.82 -7.33 6.66
N GLY A 151 14.56 -7.30 7.09
CA GLY A 151 14.16 -6.87 8.44
C GLY A 151 14.24 -5.35 8.69
N TRP A 152 14.34 -4.55 7.63
CA TRP A 152 14.41 -3.09 7.70
C TRP A 152 13.06 -2.43 8.06
N GLU A 153 11.95 -3.13 7.85
CA GLU A 153 10.57 -2.65 7.98
C GLU A 153 10.24 -2.19 9.40
N ASN A 154 10.86 -2.81 10.41
CA ASN A 154 10.67 -2.45 11.82
C ASN A 154 11.72 -1.47 12.37
N SER A 155 12.62 -0.98 11.52
CA SER A 155 13.69 -0.06 11.96
C SER A 155 13.12 1.29 12.40
N ALA A 156 13.83 1.98 13.31
CA ALA A 156 13.47 3.33 13.75
C ALA A 156 13.32 4.32 12.58
N ALA A 157 14.10 4.14 11.50
CA ALA A 157 13.98 4.96 10.30
C ALA A 157 12.64 4.74 9.56
N VAL A 158 12.13 3.51 9.52
CA VAL A 158 10.82 3.20 8.91
C VAL A 158 9.68 3.63 9.81
N GLN A 159 9.82 3.57 11.13
CA GLN A 159 8.83 4.15 12.03
C GLN A 159 8.76 5.68 11.89
N GLU A 160 9.90 6.37 11.75
CA GLU A 160 9.91 7.81 11.51
C GLU A 160 9.30 8.18 10.15
N PHE A 161 9.56 7.37 9.12
CA PHE A 161 8.84 7.48 7.84
C PHE A 161 7.34 7.29 8.02
N SER A 162 6.93 6.23 8.71
CA SER A 162 5.52 5.89 8.96
C SER A 162 4.80 7.02 9.70
N ARG A 163 5.45 7.67 10.67
CA ARG A 163 4.91 8.84 11.38
C ARG A 163 4.54 9.98 10.44
N GLN A 164 5.36 10.24 9.42
CA GLN A 164 5.09 11.30 8.44
C GLN A 164 4.02 10.86 7.42
N VAL A 165 4.05 9.59 7.03
CA VAL A 165 3.05 9.00 6.13
C VAL A 165 1.66 8.97 6.77
N ILE A 166 1.54 8.68 8.07
CA ILE A 166 0.28 8.74 8.83
C ILE A 166 -0.31 10.15 8.76
N LYS A 167 0.50 11.20 8.94
CA LYS A 167 0.05 12.60 8.77
C LYS A 167 -0.42 12.88 7.34
N ALA A 168 0.29 12.35 6.34
CA ALA A 168 -0.11 12.50 4.94
C ALA A 168 -1.45 11.79 4.63
N TRP A 169 -1.70 10.61 5.21
CA TRP A 169 -2.99 9.93 5.11
C TRP A 169 -4.10 10.65 5.86
N ALA A 170 -3.81 11.24 7.02
CA ALA A 170 -4.78 12.05 7.75
C ALA A 170 -5.22 13.27 6.92
N ALA A 171 -4.27 13.96 6.27
CA ALA A 171 -4.56 15.05 5.34
C ALA A 171 -5.39 14.57 4.13
N ALA A 172 -4.99 13.47 3.48
CA ALA A 172 -5.74 12.92 2.35
C ALA A 172 -7.17 12.46 2.74
N THR A 173 -7.34 11.95 3.96
CA THR A 173 -8.65 11.56 4.49
C THR A 173 -9.51 12.80 4.74
N ALA A 174 -8.96 13.85 5.36
CA ALA A 174 -9.66 15.13 5.53
C ALA A 174 -10.07 15.75 4.19
N ASP A 175 -9.17 15.79 3.21
CA ASP A 175 -9.41 16.36 1.88
C ASP A 175 -10.52 15.62 1.11
N SER A 176 -10.68 14.31 1.36
CA SER A 176 -11.74 13.52 0.74
C SER A 176 -13.14 13.82 1.29
N GLY A 177 -13.24 14.40 2.48
CA GLY A 177 -14.52 14.64 3.17
C GLY A 177 -15.26 13.36 3.59
N THR A 178 -14.57 12.22 3.66
CA THR A 178 -15.17 10.90 3.97
C THR A 178 -15.12 10.51 5.45
N ALA A 179 -14.50 11.34 6.28
CA ALA A 179 -14.46 11.20 7.73
C ALA A 179 -14.41 12.58 8.41
N ASP A 180 -14.95 12.67 9.63
CA ASP A 180 -14.82 13.85 10.48
C ASP A 180 -13.49 13.89 11.25
N GLY A 181 -13.26 14.99 11.98
CA GLY A 181 -12.01 15.20 12.71
C GLY A 181 -11.75 14.18 13.81
N ASP A 182 -12.78 13.72 14.52
CA ASP A 182 -12.65 12.76 15.62
C ASP A 182 -12.32 11.37 15.05
N GLN A 183 -13.01 10.96 13.98
CA GLN A 183 -12.73 9.73 13.26
C GLN A 183 -11.30 9.69 12.68
N ILE A 184 -10.81 10.81 12.15
CA ILE A 184 -9.43 10.92 11.67
C ILE A 184 -8.44 10.82 12.84
N ALA A 185 -8.71 11.47 13.96
CA ALA A 185 -7.85 11.40 15.14
C ALA A 185 -7.74 9.96 15.69
N ASP A 186 -8.87 9.25 15.78
CA ASP A 186 -8.89 7.84 16.18
C ASP A 186 -8.11 6.94 15.20
N GLY A 187 -8.29 7.16 13.89
CA GLY A 187 -7.53 6.46 12.86
C GLY A 187 -6.03 6.72 12.94
N VAL A 188 -5.62 7.95 13.24
CA VAL A 188 -4.21 8.32 13.44
C VAL A 188 -3.65 7.61 14.68
N ALA A 189 -4.38 7.61 15.80
CA ALA A 189 -3.94 6.93 17.02
C ALA A 189 -3.75 5.42 16.79
N ALA A 190 -4.70 4.77 16.11
CA ALA A 190 -4.62 3.35 15.78
C ALA A 190 -3.45 3.05 14.82
N ALA A 191 -3.23 3.90 13.81
CA ALA A 191 -2.13 3.75 12.87
C ALA A 191 -0.77 3.94 13.57
N SER A 192 -0.62 4.94 14.43
CA SER A 192 0.63 5.17 15.19
C SER A 192 0.94 3.99 16.12
N ALA A 193 -0.05 3.49 16.86
CA ALA A 193 0.14 2.32 17.72
C ALA A 193 0.63 1.08 16.94
N ARG A 194 0.25 0.95 15.66
CA ARG A 194 0.64 -0.15 14.80
C ARG A 194 2.01 0.04 14.13
N PHE A 195 2.26 1.23 13.57
CA PHE A 195 3.39 1.48 12.67
C PHE A 195 4.53 2.27 13.31
N THR A 196 4.32 2.87 14.48
CA THR A 196 5.33 3.62 15.24
C THR A 196 5.42 3.19 16.72
N PRO A 197 5.36 1.89 17.05
CA PRO A 197 5.20 1.44 18.43
C PRO A 197 6.36 1.82 19.37
N ASP A 198 7.56 2.09 18.82
CA ASP A 198 8.76 2.38 19.60
C ASP A 198 9.05 3.88 19.72
N LEU A 199 8.47 4.71 18.83
CA LEU A 199 8.69 6.15 18.86
C LEU A 199 7.94 6.82 20.03
N ASP A 200 6.74 6.34 20.34
CA ASP A 200 5.92 6.90 21.41
C ASP A 200 6.38 6.46 22.82
N GLN A 201 7.22 5.42 22.92
CA GLN A 201 7.79 4.92 24.18
C GLN A 201 9.02 5.71 24.66
N THR A 202 9.53 6.68 23.87
CA THR A 202 10.73 7.47 24.24
C THR A 202 10.39 8.66 25.15
N THR A 203 9.15 8.79 25.58
CA THR A 203 8.69 9.79 26.56
C THR A 203 8.25 9.10 27.86
N ALA A 204 9.21 8.52 28.57
CA ALA A 204 9.05 8.07 29.95
C ALA A 204 10.35 8.30 30.74
#